data_AF-A0A1Y5IKF3-F1
#
_entry.id   AF-A0A1Y5IKF3-F1
#
_cell.length_a   1.000
_cell.length_b   1.000
_cell.length_c   1.000
_cell.angle_alpha   90.00
_cell.angle_beta   90.00
_cell.angle_gamma   90.00
#
_symmetry.space_group_name_H-M   'P 1'
#
loop_
_entity.id
_entity.type
_entity.pdbx_description
1 polymer ?
#
loop_
_entity_poly.entity_id
_entity_poly.type
_entity_poly.pdbx_seq_one_letter_code
_entity_poly.pdbx_strand_id
1 'polypeptide(L)'
;MATASDAPGRARACAEALGRCAGRLARDGADGADARTRAGDRARASGVIRAYARAVCAWTGRGEAWRASEAAAACGVLTRAAAGRARERSVGGEAEDDGTSYKPPHAREGDISDHKNELEDEDARVAALGAIAALARSDGKATRGAWAMLLPTSQHQLERASAWTSVVKILSCDCNAKVRAAAANATAALFEGAASKQYVAMAECEEPNAGAGASPLSARVRSFSALSTTLGSMVVTTQRALLRALSSEEDATCVREQCKAISALCSAAPFDRLPRALLTETINVIHERIKKSVKETPSERALAQGALFGALISALSARGASGVMDELLTEDETSVIATIISHAKGDAVGSRCEAFGVLRAFVVHHVVAMTKMRGRLRYLFPDEVCASEADDRVCQASARLFTDFLGA
;
A
#
# COMPACT_ATOMS: atom_id res chain seq x y z
N MET A 1 -15.23 -16.44 45.11
CA MET A 1 -13.93 -15.84 44.71
C MET A 1 -13.47 -16.51 43.42
N ALA A 2 -13.87 -15.98 42.26
CA ALA A 2 -13.32 -16.38 40.97
C ALA A 2 -12.01 -15.62 40.78
N THR A 3 -10.90 -16.34 40.68
CA THR A 3 -9.56 -15.75 40.63
C THR A 3 -9.35 -15.02 39.30
N ALA A 4 -8.72 -13.85 39.37
CA ALA A 4 -8.34 -13.01 38.22
C ALA A 4 -7.35 -13.68 37.23
N SER A 5 -6.94 -14.93 37.51
CA SER A 5 -6.04 -15.76 36.71
C SER A 5 -6.69 -16.33 35.43
N ASP A 6 -8.02 -16.30 35.31
CA ASP A 6 -8.77 -16.95 34.22
C ASP A 6 -9.20 -15.96 33.11
N ALA A 7 -8.93 -14.67 33.31
CA ALA A 7 -9.34 -13.58 32.44
C ALA A 7 -8.73 -13.61 31.01
N PRO A 8 -7.42 -13.88 30.81
CA PRO A 8 -6.84 -13.90 29.46
C PRO A 8 -7.34 -15.08 28.63
N GLY A 9 -7.55 -16.26 29.23
CA GLY A 9 -8.10 -17.44 28.57
C GLY A 9 -9.54 -17.22 28.09
N ARG A 10 -10.38 -16.58 28.90
CA ARG A 10 -11.76 -16.23 28.53
C ARG A 10 -11.83 -15.17 27.43
N ALA A 11 -10.95 -14.17 27.46
CA ALA A 11 -10.87 -13.15 26.42
C ALA A 11 -10.48 -13.75 25.06
N ARG A 12 -9.52 -14.68 25.06
CA ARG A 12 -9.09 -15.43 23.87
C ARG A 12 -10.20 -16.31 23.31
N ALA A 13 -10.86 -17.10 24.15
CA ALA A 13 -12.00 -17.93 23.73
C ALA A 13 -13.16 -17.10 23.15
N CYS A 14 -13.42 -15.92 23.73
CA CYS A 14 -14.42 -14.98 23.21
C CYS A 14 -14.00 -14.39 21.84
N ALA A 15 -12.73 -13.99 21.68
CA ALA A 15 -12.20 -13.51 20.42
C ALA A 15 -12.25 -14.58 19.32
N GLU A 16 -11.94 -15.85 19.65
CA GLU A 16 -12.08 -16.97 18.73
C GLU A 16 -13.54 -17.25 18.36
N ALA A 17 -14.47 -17.19 19.32
CA ALA A 17 -15.88 -17.35 19.04
C ALA A 17 -16.40 -16.23 18.12
N LEU A 18 -16.02 -14.97 18.39
CA LEU A 18 -16.30 -13.84 17.51
C LEU A 18 -15.68 -14.02 16.13
N GLY A 19 -14.44 -14.51 16.05
CA GLY A 19 -13.76 -14.80 14.79
C GLY A 19 -14.45 -15.90 13.98
N ARG A 20 -14.94 -16.97 14.64
CA ARG A 20 -15.77 -18.00 14.00
C ARG A 20 -17.10 -17.45 13.51
N CYS A 21 -17.78 -16.62 14.32
CA CYS A 21 -19.03 -15.97 13.95
C CYS A 21 -18.83 -15.01 12.77
N ALA A 22 -17.83 -14.11 12.85
CA ALA A 22 -17.47 -13.21 11.77
C ALA A 22 -17.06 -13.97 10.51
N GLY A 23 -16.32 -15.08 10.67
CA GLY A 23 -15.92 -15.96 9.57
C GLY A 23 -17.11 -16.63 8.87
N ARG A 24 -18.13 -17.08 9.62
CA ARG A 24 -19.38 -17.58 9.06
C ARG A 24 -20.16 -16.48 8.36
N LEU A 25 -20.34 -15.32 8.99
CA LEU A 25 -21.08 -14.19 8.40
C LEU A 25 -20.40 -13.63 7.13
N ALA A 26 -19.07 -13.70 7.07
CA ALA A 26 -18.30 -13.35 5.88
C ALA A 26 -18.40 -14.40 4.76
N ARG A 27 -18.76 -15.67 5.07
CA ARG A 27 -18.97 -16.75 4.09
C ARG A 27 -20.44 -16.88 3.66
N ASP A 28 -21.36 -16.71 4.61
CA ASP A 28 -22.77 -17.02 4.47
C ASP A 28 -23.59 -15.76 4.21
N GLY A 29 -23.93 -15.52 2.95
CA GLY A 29 -25.20 -14.89 2.64
C GLY A 29 -25.36 -14.57 1.16
N ALA A 30 -26.56 -14.59 0.60
CA ALA A 30 -27.86 -14.96 1.17
C ALA A 30 -28.61 -15.75 0.09
N ASP A 31 -28.93 -17.02 0.36
CA ASP A 31 -29.90 -17.76 -0.43
C ASP A 31 -31.29 -17.45 0.13
N GLY A 32 -32.15 -16.82 -0.69
CA GLY A 32 -33.61 -16.84 -0.53
C GLY A 32 -34.32 -15.89 0.47
N ALA A 33 -33.65 -15.06 1.27
CA ALA A 33 -34.34 -14.23 2.30
C ALA A 33 -34.83 -12.86 1.79
N ASP A 34 -35.91 -12.30 2.33
CA ASP A 34 -36.48 -10.98 1.99
C ASP A 34 -35.59 -9.77 2.34
N ALA A 35 -35.79 -8.63 1.65
CA ALA A 35 -34.94 -7.44 1.73
C ALA A 35 -34.80 -6.82 3.14
N ARG A 36 -35.85 -6.86 3.98
CA ARG A 36 -35.80 -6.34 5.38
C ARG A 36 -34.98 -7.26 6.29
N THR A 37 -35.12 -8.57 6.12
CA THR A 37 -34.34 -9.58 6.84
C THR A 37 -32.86 -9.44 6.50
N ARG A 38 -32.54 -9.20 5.22
CA ARG A 38 -31.17 -8.90 4.75
C ARG A 38 -30.56 -7.66 5.40
N ALA A 39 -31.35 -6.63 5.73
CA ALA A 39 -30.84 -5.40 6.36
C ALA A 39 -30.53 -5.62 7.85
N GLY A 40 -31.42 -6.31 8.58
CA GLY A 40 -31.19 -6.70 9.98
C GLY A 40 -29.98 -7.62 10.13
N ASP A 41 -29.85 -8.61 9.24
CA ASP A 41 -28.71 -9.53 9.23
C ASP A 41 -27.39 -8.83 8.87
N ARG A 42 -27.43 -7.84 7.97
CA ARG A 42 -26.26 -6.99 7.63
C ARG A 42 -25.81 -6.15 8.82
N ALA A 43 -26.72 -5.45 9.50
CA ALA A 43 -26.38 -4.65 10.67
C ALA A 43 -25.78 -5.51 11.80
N ARG A 44 -26.35 -6.70 12.02
CA ARG A 44 -25.82 -7.68 12.96
C ARG A 44 -24.42 -8.16 12.55
N ALA A 45 -24.20 -8.46 11.27
CA ALA A 45 -22.91 -8.86 10.75
C ALA A 45 -21.84 -7.77 10.93
N SER A 46 -22.16 -6.52 10.59
CA SER A 46 -21.29 -5.38 10.84
C SER A 46 -20.96 -5.19 12.32
N GLY A 47 -21.94 -5.37 13.21
CA GLY A 47 -21.73 -5.33 14.65
C GLY A 47 -20.74 -6.39 15.14
N VAL A 48 -20.87 -7.63 14.65
CA VAL A 48 -19.95 -8.73 14.96
C VAL A 48 -18.54 -8.47 14.42
N ILE A 49 -18.41 -7.97 13.19
CA ILE A 49 -17.12 -7.62 12.59
C ILE A 49 -16.41 -6.54 13.41
N ARG A 50 -17.11 -5.45 13.78
CA ARG A 50 -16.55 -4.39 14.62
C ARG A 50 -16.18 -4.88 16.01
N ALA A 51 -16.96 -5.78 16.61
CA ALA A 51 -16.63 -6.41 17.88
C ALA A 51 -15.35 -7.28 17.77
N TYR A 52 -15.24 -8.07 16.70
CA TYR A 52 -14.06 -8.89 16.44
C TYR A 52 -12.81 -8.04 16.19
N ALA A 53 -12.90 -7.01 15.35
CA ALA A 53 -11.81 -6.07 15.10
C ALA A 53 -11.31 -5.40 16.40
N ARG A 54 -12.24 -4.93 17.25
CA ARG A 54 -11.89 -4.38 18.57
C ARG A 54 -11.21 -5.40 19.48
N ALA A 55 -11.68 -6.65 19.48
CA ALA A 55 -11.06 -7.72 20.26
C ALA A 55 -9.61 -8.01 19.80
N VAL A 56 -9.38 -8.06 18.48
CA VAL A 56 -8.04 -8.19 17.90
C VAL A 56 -7.15 -7.03 18.32
N CYS A 57 -7.59 -5.78 18.14
CA CYS A 57 -6.82 -4.60 18.57
C CYS A 57 -6.54 -4.56 20.07
N ALA A 58 -7.51 -4.94 20.91
CA ALA A 58 -7.32 -4.98 22.36
C ALA A 58 -6.32 -6.06 22.77
N TRP A 59 -6.27 -7.16 22.02
CA TRP A 59 -5.29 -8.23 22.27
C TRP A 59 -3.89 -7.81 21.83
N THR A 60 -3.74 -7.24 20.63
CA THR A 60 -2.44 -6.74 20.15
C THR A 60 -1.90 -5.63 21.06
N GLY A 61 -2.76 -4.77 21.61
CA GLY A 61 -2.39 -3.73 22.57
C GLY A 61 -1.90 -4.24 23.94
N ARG A 62 -2.16 -5.51 24.29
CA ARG A 62 -1.64 -6.14 25.52
C ARG A 62 -0.20 -6.66 25.40
N GLY A 63 0.38 -6.64 24.20
CA GLY A 63 1.74 -7.15 23.95
C GLY A 63 1.86 -8.67 24.06
N GLU A 64 0.73 -9.39 24.02
CA GLU A 64 0.74 -10.86 23.99
C GLU A 64 1.15 -11.37 22.61
N ALA A 65 2.01 -12.39 22.58
CA ALA A 65 2.50 -12.98 21.34
C ALA A 65 1.39 -13.74 20.60
N TRP A 66 1.29 -13.52 19.29
CA TRP A 66 0.33 -14.22 18.45
C TRP A 66 0.93 -15.53 17.93
N ARG A 67 0.16 -16.61 17.98
CA ARG A 67 0.54 -17.82 17.21
C ARG A 67 0.35 -17.52 15.72
N ALA A 68 1.26 -17.99 14.89
CA ALA A 68 1.20 -17.77 13.44
C ALA A 68 -0.13 -18.25 12.82
N SER A 69 -0.67 -19.37 13.30
CA SER A 69 -1.98 -19.88 12.85
C SER A 69 -3.16 -18.99 13.26
N GLU A 70 -3.10 -18.37 14.43
CA GLU A 70 -4.14 -17.47 14.93
C GLU A 70 -4.12 -16.14 14.21
N ALA A 71 -2.92 -15.59 13.99
CA ALA A 71 -2.75 -14.39 13.18
C ALA A 71 -3.24 -14.62 11.75
N ALA A 72 -2.89 -15.76 11.12
CA ALA A 72 -3.36 -16.10 9.78
C ALA A 72 -4.88 -16.27 9.70
N ALA A 73 -5.48 -16.95 10.69
CA ALA A 73 -6.94 -17.09 10.76
C ALA A 73 -7.64 -15.73 10.92
N ALA A 74 -7.11 -14.87 11.80
CA ALA A 74 -7.63 -13.52 12.03
C ALA A 74 -7.54 -12.65 10.77
N CYS A 75 -6.37 -12.59 10.15
CA CYS A 75 -6.16 -11.92 8.87
C CYS A 75 -7.16 -12.41 7.83
N GLY A 76 -7.35 -13.72 7.67
CA GLY A 76 -8.30 -14.24 6.70
C GLY A 76 -9.76 -13.86 6.94
N VAL A 77 -10.21 -13.85 8.19
CA VAL A 77 -11.56 -13.39 8.53
C VAL A 77 -11.72 -11.90 8.26
N LEU A 78 -10.74 -11.09 8.70
CA LEU A 78 -10.77 -9.64 8.55
C LEU A 78 -10.67 -9.20 7.09
N THR A 79 -9.85 -9.86 6.26
CA THR A 79 -9.74 -9.55 4.82
C THR A 79 -11.06 -9.84 4.10
N ARG A 80 -11.73 -10.96 4.39
CA ARG A 80 -13.04 -11.25 3.81
C ARG A 80 -14.11 -10.25 4.26
N ALA A 81 -14.09 -9.88 5.54
CA ALA A 81 -14.99 -8.86 6.07
C ALA A 81 -14.74 -7.49 5.41
N ALA A 82 -13.47 -7.12 5.21
CA ALA A 82 -13.07 -5.86 4.59
C ALA A 82 -13.35 -5.82 3.09
N ALA A 83 -13.25 -6.94 2.37
CA ALA A 83 -13.47 -6.98 0.93
C ALA A 83 -14.89 -6.53 0.55
N GLY A 84 -15.87 -6.74 1.43
CA GLY A 84 -17.27 -6.67 1.03
C GLY A 84 -17.60 -7.81 0.07
N ARG A 85 -18.82 -8.32 0.08
CA ARG A 85 -19.19 -9.34 -0.91
C ARG A 85 -19.23 -8.64 -2.28
N ALA A 86 -18.32 -9.02 -3.16
CA ALA A 86 -18.48 -8.95 -4.59
C ALA A 86 -18.50 -10.40 -5.08
N ARG A 87 -19.61 -11.12 -4.83
CA ARG A 87 -19.91 -12.23 -5.72
C ARG A 87 -20.46 -11.59 -6.97
N GLU A 88 -19.86 -11.88 -8.12
CA GLU A 88 -20.58 -11.83 -9.38
C GLU A 88 -21.91 -12.54 -9.13
N ARG A 89 -23.03 -11.81 -9.20
CA ARG A 89 -24.22 -12.47 -9.71
C ARG A 89 -23.81 -12.89 -11.10
N SER A 90 -23.51 -14.17 -11.29
CA SER A 90 -23.89 -14.78 -12.55
C SER A 90 -25.39 -14.51 -12.66
N VAL A 91 -25.79 -13.48 -13.39
CA VAL A 91 -27.13 -13.38 -13.93
C VAL A 91 -27.20 -14.48 -14.99
N GLY A 92 -27.19 -15.73 -14.53
CA GLY A 92 -27.83 -16.81 -15.23
C GLY A 92 -29.29 -16.56 -14.97
N GLY A 93 -29.94 -15.85 -15.90
CA GLY A 93 -31.38 -15.85 -15.98
C GLY A 93 -31.84 -17.31 -15.96
N GLU A 94 -32.88 -17.58 -15.19
CA GLU A 94 -33.71 -18.76 -15.36
C GLU A 94 -34.17 -18.76 -16.82
N ALA A 95 -33.45 -19.48 -17.66
CA ALA A 95 -33.89 -19.86 -18.99
C ALA A 95 -33.77 -21.37 -19.03
N GLU A 96 -34.89 -21.99 -19.34
CA GLU A 96 -35.12 -23.42 -19.37
C GLU A 96 -34.01 -24.17 -20.11
N ASP A 97 -33.80 -25.38 -19.61
CA ASP A 97 -33.08 -26.49 -20.22
C ASP A 97 -33.29 -26.57 -21.74
N ASP A 98 -32.25 -26.24 -22.51
CA ASP A 98 -31.95 -26.97 -23.74
C ASP A 98 -30.43 -27.05 -23.94
N GLY A 99 -29.98 -28.25 -24.28
CA GLY A 99 -28.60 -28.68 -24.23
C GLY A 99 -27.71 -28.00 -25.27
N THR A 100 -26.43 -27.90 -24.90
CA THR A 100 -25.26 -27.67 -25.77
C THR A 100 -24.95 -26.20 -26.15
N SER A 101 -24.18 -25.52 -25.29
CA SER A 101 -23.19 -24.56 -25.78
C SER A 101 -22.07 -24.40 -24.74
N TYR A 102 -20.92 -25.03 -25.00
CA TYR A 102 -19.69 -24.69 -24.28
C TYR A 102 -19.29 -23.26 -24.67
N LYS A 103 -19.41 -22.30 -23.72
CA LYS A 103 -18.91 -20.94 -23.90
C LYS A 103 -17.46 -20.85 -23.42
N PRO A 104 -16.51 -20.45 -24.27
CA PRO A 104 -15.12 -20.32 -23.88
C PRO A 104 -14.89 -19.11 -22.94
N PRO A 105 -13.77 -19.07 -22.20
CA PRO A 105 -13.56 -18.13 -21.07
C PRO A 105 -13.65 -16.64 -21.41
N HIS A 106 -13.49 -16.28 -22.68
CA HIS A 106 -13.51 -14.89 -23.18
C HIS A 106 -14.91 -14.38 -23.57
N ALA A 107 -15.95 -15.22 -23.53
CA ALA A 107 -17.32 -14.80 -23.81
C ALA A 107 -18.07 -14.31 -22.55
N ARG A 108 -17.35 -14.03 -21.45
CA ARG A 108 -17.86 -13.53 -20.16
C ARG A 108 -17.68 -12.02 -19.97
N GLU A 109 -17.45 -11.26 -21.03
CA GLU A 109 -17.50 -9.80 -20.99
C GLU A 109 -18.98 -9.36 -20.80
N GLY A 110 -19.49 -9.55 -19.59
CA GLY A 110 -20.78 -9.06 -19.14
C GLY A 110 -20.63 -7.64 -18.60
N ASP A 111 -21.60 -6.80 -18.94
CA ASP A 111 -21.74 -5.40 -18.58
C ASP A 111 -21.13 -5.03 -17.23
N ILE A 112 -20.28 -3.99 -17.25
CA ILE A 112 -19.77 -3.27 -16.07
C ILE A 112 -20.96 -2.57 -15.40
N SER A 113 -21.79 -3.33 -14.72
CA SER A 113 -22.79 -2.79 -13.81
C SER A 113 -22.05 -2.29 -12.56
N ASP A 114 -22.47 -1.13 -12.07
CA ASP A 114 -21.97 -0.50 -10.84
C ASP A 114 -22.18 -1.45 -9.64
N HIS A 115 -21.23 -2.35 -9.43
CA HIS A 115 -21.24 -3.30 -8.33
C HIS A 115 -20.97 -2.52 -7.04
N LYS A 116 -22.04 -2.07 -6.39
CA LYS A 116 -22.01 -1.61 -4.99
C LYS A 116 -21.62 -2.80 -4.12
N ASN A 117 -20.54 -2.65 -3.35
CA ASN A 117 -20.12 -3.64 -2.35
C ASN A 117 -21.30 -3.96 -1.41
N GLU A 118 -21.68 -5.23 -1.29
CA GLU A 118 -22.91 -5.59 -0.55
C GLU A 118 -22.78 -5.43 0.98
N LEU A 119 -21.55 -5.30 1.50
CA LEU A 119 -21.30 -4.71 2.82
C LEU A 119 -21.14 -3.20 2.63
N GLU A 120 -22.27 -2.49 2.64
CA GLU A 120 -22.32 -1.02 2.54
C GLU A 120 -21.74 -0.32 3.79
N ASP A 121 -21.51 -1.06 4.88
CA ASP A 121 -20.95 -0.50 6.12
C ASP A 121 -19.43 -0.28 6.02
N GLU A 122 -19.06 0.92 5.55
CA GLU A 122 -17.68 1.38 5.45
C GLU A 122 -16.93 1.30 6.78
N ASP A 123 -17.58 1.59 7.91
CA ASP A 123 -16.95 1.61 9.24
C ASP A 123 -16.54 0.22 9.69
N ALA A 124 -17.38 -0.79 9.43
CA ALA A 124 -17.03 -2.18 9.73
C ALA A 124 -15.83 -2.67 8.92
N ARG A 125 -15.74 -2.25 7.65
CA ARG A 125 -14.64 -2.60 6.74
C ARG A 125 -13.34 -1.90 7.13
N VAL A 126 -13.41 -0.60 7.44
CA VAL A 126 -12.29 0.19 7.96
C VAL A 126 -11.79 -0.39 9.29
N ALA A 127 -12.69 -0.77 10.21
CA ALA A 127 -12.32 -1.41 11.46
C ALA A 127 -11.58 -2.74 11.24
N ALA A 128 -12.02 -3.56 10.27
CA ALA A 128 -11.36 -4.81 9.95
C ALA A 128 -9.94 -4.60 9.38
N LEU A 129 -9.76 -3.63 8.48
CA LEU A 129 -8.45 -3.26 7.95
C LEU A 129 -7.54 -2.66 9.04
N GLY A 130 -8.10 -1.84 9.93
CA GLY A 130 -7.40 -1.29 11.09
C GLY A 130 -6.89 -2.38 12.04
N ALA A 131 -7.68 -3.44 12.25
CA ALA A 131 -7.27 -4.60 13.04
C ALA A 131 -6.13 -5.40 12.39
N ILE A 132 -6.15 -5.58 11.06
CA ILE A 132 -5.02 -6.17 10.32
C ILE A 132 -3.76 -5.32 10.52
N ALA A 133 -3.87 -3.99 10.38
CA ALA A 133 -2.77 -3.07 10.56
C ALA A 133 -2.19 -3.12 11.98
N ALA A 134 -3.06 -3.15 13.01
CA ALA A 134 -2.66 -3.26 14.40
C ALA A 134 -1.94 -4.60 14.68
N LEU A 135 -2.45 -5.70 14.13
CA LEU A 135 -1.83 -7.01 14.24
C LEU A 135 -0.44 -7.04 13.60
N ALA A 136 -0.32 -6.54 12.37
CA ALA A 136 0.95 -6.50 11.64
C ALA A 136 2.03 -5.67 12.35
N ARG A 137 1.68 -4.52 12.92
CA ARG A 137 2.61 -3.70 13.71
C ARG A 137 3.02 -4.35 15.03
N SER A 138 2.10 -5.05 15.70
CA SER A 138 2.39 -5.69 16.99
C SER A 138 3.27 -6.93 16.85
N ASP A 139 3.02 -7.78 15.83
CA ASP A 139 3.74 -9.03 15.62
C ASP A 139 3.82 -9.35 14.11
N GLY A 140 4.72 -8.63 13.42
CA GLY A 140 4.98 -8.83 12.00
C GLY A 140 5.51 -10.23 11.66
N LYS A 141 6.05 -10.97 12.63
CA LYS A 141 6.50 -12.36 12.42
C LYS A 141 5.30 -13.31 12.36
N ALA A 142 4.31 -13.16 13.24
CA ALA A 142 3.11 -13.98 13.26
C ALA A 142 2.26 -13.81 11.99
N THR A 143 2.24 -12.61 11.40
CA THR A 143 1.45 -12.34 10.18
C THR A 143 2.07 -12.89 8.89
N ARG A 144 3.34 -13.30 8.87
CA ARG A 144 4.02 -13.81 7.64
C ARG A 144 3.26 -14.97 6.98
N GLY A 145 2.71 -15.87 7.78
CA GLY A 145 1.89 -16.99 7.28
C GLY A 145 0.62 -16.55 6.55
N ALA A 146 0.17 -15.32 6.78
CA ALA A 146 -0.99 -14.72 6.12
C ALA A 146 -0.62 -13.97 4.81
N TRP A 147 0.65 -13.69 4.53
CA TRP A 147 1.01 -12.80 3.41
C TRP A 147 0.50 -13.30 2.06
N ALA A 148 0.48 -14.62 1.83
CA ALA A 148 -0.08 -15.21 0.61
C ALA A 148 -1.57 -14.93 0.38
N MET A 149 -2.32 -14.56 1.42
CA MET A 149 -3.72 -14.15 1.31
C MET A 149 -3.89 -12.62 1.32
N LEU A 150 -2.91 -11.89 1.85
CA LEU A 150 -2.97 -10.42 2.01
C LEU A 150 -2.35 -9.67 0.82
N LEU A 151 -1.37 -10.28 0.15
CA LEU A 151 -0.55 -9.66 -0.89
C LEU A 151 -0.64 -10.45 -2.21
N PRO A 152 -0.67 -9.75 -3.37
CA PRO A 152 -0.83 -10.36 -4.69
C PRO A 152 0.50 -10.88 -5.20
N THR A 153 0.51 -12.04 -5.84
CA THR A 153 1.64 -12.57 -6.60
C THR A 153 1.56 -12.27 -8.09
N SER A 154 0.39 -11.86 -8.60
CA SER A 154 0.20 -11.57 -10.02
C SER A 154 -0.77 -10.40 -10.26
N GLN A 155 -0.70 -9.81 -11.46
CA GLN A 155 -1.57 -8.69 -11.82
C GLN A 155 -3.05 -9.09 -11.93
N HIS A 156 -3.35 -10.27 -12.48
CA HIS A 156 -4.72 -10.78 -12.64
C HIS A 156 -5.49 -10.84 -11.32
N GLN A 157 -4.77 -11.13 -10.23
CA GLN A 157 -5.31 -11.13 -8.88
C GLN A 157 -5.91 -9.76 -8.47
N LEU A 158 -5.41 -8.66 -9.01
CA LEU A 158 -5.89 -7.30 -8.73
C LEU A 158 -7.04 -6.86 -9.63
N GLU A 159 -7.42 -7.65 -10.64
CA GLU A 159 -8.55 -7.32 -11.50
C GLU A 159 -9.86 -7.39 -10.72
N ARG A 160 -10.81 -6.50 -11.05
CA ARG A 160 -12.09 -6.42 -10.35
C ARG A 160 -12.84 -7.77 -10.39
N ALA A 161 -12.86 -8.42 -11.56
CA ALA A 161 -13.50 -9.71 -11.81
C ALA A 161 -12.85 -10.90 -11.08
N SER A 162 -11.61 -10.78 -10.61
CA SER A 162 -10.93 -11.87 -9.91
C SER A 162 -11.66 -12.27 -8.62
N ALA A 163 -11.93 -13.56 -8.41
CA ALA A 163 -12.53 -14.04 -7.16
C ALA A 163 -11.58 -13.94 -5.95
N TRP A 164 -10.29 -13.68 -6.17
CA TRP A 164 -9.31 -13.53 -5.11
C TRP A 164 -9.49 -12.19 -4.39
N THR A 165 -9.46 -12.21 -3.05
CA THR A 165 -9.63 -11.02 -2.20
C THR A 165 -8.40 -10.84 -1.33
N SER A 166 -7.91 -9.61 -1.27
CA SER A 166 -6.71 -9.24 -0.53
C SER A 166 -6.76 -7.77 -0.13
N VAL A 167 -5.90 -7.37 0.81
CA VAL A 167 -5.83 -5.97 1.25
C VAL A 167 -5.42 -5.06 0.08
N VAL A 168 -4.50 -5.52 -0.77
CA VAL A 168 -4.04 -4.75 -1.93
C VAL A 168 -5.13 -4.66 -3.01
N LYS A 169 -5.93 -5.72 -3.22
CA LYS A 169 -7.08 -5.63 -4.14
C LYS A 169 -8.12 -4.63 -3.64
N ILE A 170 -8.40 -4.61 -2.33
CA ILE A 170 -9.32 -3.63 -1.73
C ILE A 170 -8.78 -2.21 -1.98
N LEU A 171 -7.49 -2.00 -1.77
CA LEU A 171 -6.84 -0.72 -2.10
C LEU A 171 -7.02 -0.32 -3.57
N SER A 172 -6.89 -1.26 -4.51
CA SER A 172 -6.94 -0.96 -5.95
C SER A 172 -8.35 -0.80 -6.52
N CYS A 173 -9.35 -1.47 -5.95
CA CYS A 173 -10.66 -1.61 -6.58
C CYS A 173 -11.82 -1.02 -5.78
N ASP A 174 -11.63 -0.65 -4.51
CA ASP A 174 -12.76 -0.19 -3.69
C ASP A 174 -13.27 1.17 -4.15
N CYS A 175 -14.59 1.35 -4.18
CA CYS A 175 -15.20 2.63 -4.53
C CYS A 175 -15.03 3.70 -3.44
N ASN A 176 -14.84 3.29 -2.17
CA ASN A 176 -14.79 4.20 -1.04
C ASN A 176 -13.35 4.57 -0.66
N ALA A 177 -13.03 5.86 -0.75
CA ALA A 177 -11.69 6.38 -0.45
C ALA A 177 -11.23 6.08 0.99
N LYS A 178 -12.13 6.11 1.99
CA LYS A 178 -11.78 5.77 3.38
C LYS A 178 -11.35 4.31 3.52
N VAL A 179 -12.04 3.41 2.82
CA VAL A 179 -11.69 1.98 2.82
C VAL A 179 -10.37 1.76 2.08
N ARG A 180 -10.15 2.41 0.93
CA ARG A 180 -8.85 2.39 0.23
C ARG A 180 -7.72 2.91 1.11
N ALA A 181 -7.94 4.00 1.85
CA ALA A 181 -6.97 4.58 2.78
C ALA A 181 -6.65 3.61 3.94
N ALA A 182 -7.67 2.96 4.50
CA ALA A 182 -7.48 1.95 5.54
C ALA A 182 -6.73 0.72 5.01
N ALA A 183 -6.98 0.32 3.76
CA ALA A 183 -6.26 -0.77 3.11
C ALA A 183 -4.80 -0.39 2.81
N ALA A 184 -4.53 0.86 2.45
CA ALA A 184 -3.17 1.38 2.30
C ALA A 184 -2.41 1.36 3.63
N ASN A 185 -3.02 1.83 4.72
CA ASN A 185 -2.42 1.74 6.05
C ASN A 185 -2.17 0.29 6.50
N ALA A 186 -3.10 -0.62 6.22
CA ALA A 186 -2.90 -2.05 6.50
C ALA A 186 -1.76 -2.63 5.65
N THR A 187 -1.62 -2.22 4.39
CA THR A 187 -0.51 -2.61 3.52
C THR A 187 0.82 -2.08 4.06
N ALA A 188 0.89 -0.80 4.46
CA ALA A 188 2.07 -0.20 5.08
C ALA A 188 2.51 -1.01 6.32
N ALA A 189 1.56 -1.31 7.21
CA ALA A 189 1.80 -2.06 8.44
C ALA A 189 2.41 -3.45 8.22
N LEU A 190 2.12 -4.11 7.09
CA LEU A 190 2.71 -5.40 6.75
C LEU A 190 4.21 -5.28 6.46
N PHE A 191 4.67 -4.16 5.91
CA PHE A 191 6.07 -3.94 5.57
C PHE A 191 6.85 -3.17 6.66
N GLU A 192 6.15 -2.63 7.65
CA GLU A 192 6.74 -1.97 8.82
C GLU A 192 7.36 -2.95 9.82
N GLY A 193 8.35 -2.47 10.57
CA GLY A 193 9.03 -3.23 11.63
C GLY A 193 10.22 -4.05 11.16
N ALA A 194 11.18 -4.28 12.07
CA ALA A 194 12.43 -4.97 11.75
C ALA A 194 12.22 -6.39 11.22
N ALA A 195 11.27 -7.13 11.81
CA ALA A 195 10.95 -8.49 11.39
C ALA A 195 10.42 -8.56 9.94
N SER A 196 9.53 -7.66 9.55
CA SER A 196 9.00 -7.61 8.18
C SER A 196 10.07 -7.19 7.20
N LYS A 197 10.87 -6.15 7.52
CA LYS A 197 12.00 -5.71 6.67
C LYS A 197 13.02 -6.82 6.43
N GLN A 198 13.40 -7.56 7.48
CA GLN A 198 14.31 -8.71 7.34
C GLN A 198 13.75 -9.82 6.45
N TYR A 199 12.42 -10.03 6.47
CA TYR A 199 11.78 -11.02 5.61
C TYR A 199 11.76 -10.54 4.15
N VAL A 200 11.35 -9.31 3.91
CA VAL A 200 11.32 -8.67 2.57
C VAL A 200 12.72 -8.58 1.95
N ALA A 201 13.77 -8.39 2.75
CA ALA A 201 15.14 -8.35 2.26
C ALA A 201 15.59 -9.64 1.55
N MET A 202 14.87 -10.75 1.73
CA MET A 202 15.12 -12.02 1.04
C MET A 202 14.50 -12.09 -0.38
N ALA A 203 13.66 -11.12 -0.74
CA ALA A 203 12.94 -11.08 -2.01
C ALA A 203 13.88 -10.98 -3.21
N GLU A 204 13.53 -11.70 -4.27
CA GLU A 204 14.22 -11.68 -5.57
C GLU A 204 13.18 -11.72 -6.67
N CYS A 205 13.31 -10.87 -7.68
CA CYS A 205 12.47 -10.95 -8.85
C CYS A 205 13.25 -10.48 -10.07
N GLU A 206 13.56 -11.42 -10.95
CA GLU A 206 14.07 -11.12 -12.28
C GLU A 206 12.87 -10.92 -13.21
N GLU A 207 12.83 -9.79 -13.91
CA GLU A 207 11.91 -9.65 -15.04
C GLU A 207 12.43 -10.48 -16.21
N PRO A 208 11.57 -11.17 -16.97
CA PRO A 208 11.98 -11.79 -18.21
C PRO A 208 12.45 -10.69 -19.16
N ASN A 209 13.77 -10.60 -19.38
CA ASN A 209 14.38 -9.63 -20.29
C ASN A 209 13.64 -9.61 -21.63
N ALA A 210 12.96 -8.50 -21.94
CA ALA A 210 12.29 -8.28 -23.22
C ALA A 210 13.28 -7.97 -24.36
N GLY A 211 14.59 -8.00 -24.10
CA GLY A 211 15.64 -7.84 -25.10
C GLY A 211 16.84 -8.69 -24.74
N ALA A 212 17.31 -9.48 -25.72
CA ALA A 212 18.43 -10.42 -25.66
C ALA A 212 18.14 -11.78 -24.97
N GLY A 213 17.67 -12.72 -25.79
CA GLY A 213 18.11 -14.13 -25.70
C GLY A 213 17.68 -14.94 -24.48
N ALA A 214 16.68 -14.52 -23.72
CA ALA A 214 16.06 -15.38 -22.71
C ALA A 214 15.39 -16.56 -23.41
N SER A 215 16.08 -17.71 -23.41
CA SER A 215 15.55 -18.96 -23.97
C SER A 215 14.17 -19.24 -23.35
N PRO A 216 13.12 -19.46 -24.15
CA PRO A 216 11.74 -19.68 -23.67
C PRO A 216 11.57 -20.97 -22.85
N LEU A 217 12.66 -21.69 -22.59
CA LEU A 217 12.73 -22.89 -21.76
C LEU A 217 12.88 -22.59 -20.25
N SER A 218 13.23 -21.37 -19.83
CA SER A 218 13.33 -21.02 -18.38
C SER A 218 11.97 -20.80 -17.71
N ALA A 219 10.94 -20.42 -18.49
CA ALA A 219 9.61 -20.08 -17.98
C ALA A 219 8.66 -21.29 -17.83
N ARG A 220 9.04 -22.50 -18.28
CA ARG A 220 8.08 -23.61 -18.43
C ARG A 220 8.19 -24.74 -17.39
N VAL A 221 9.22 -24.83 -16.54
CA VAL A 221 9.30 -25.92 -15.54
C VAL A 221 9.94 -25.47 -14.24
N ARG A 222 9.15 -24.82 -13.38
CA ARG A 222 9.35 -24.94 -11.93
C ARG A 222 7.98 -25.02 -11.28
N SER A 223 7.51 -26.25 -11.04
CA SER A 223 6.37 -26.55 -10.17
C SER A 223 6.58 -26.07 -8.73
N PHE A 224 7.79 -25.62 -8.39
CA PHE A 224 8.17 -25.01 -7.14
C PHE A 224 8.88 -23.69 -7.39
N SER A 225 8.22 -22.57 -7.12
CA SER A 225 8.89 -21.27 -7.01
C SER A 225 9.59 -21.19 -5.65
N ALA A 226 10.83 -20.69 -5.63
CA ALA A 226 11.52 -20.45 -4.37
C ALA A 226 10.77 -19.37 -3.57
N LEU A 227 10.77 -19.45 -2.24
CA LEU A 227 10.09 -18.46 -1.39
C LEU A 227 10.57 -17.02 -1.68
N SER A 228 11.85 -16.83 -2.01
CA SER A 228 12.40 -15.52 -2.42
C SER A 228 11.74 -14.98 -3.68
N THR A 229 11.50 -15.84 -4.67
CA THR A 229 10.85 -15.47 -5.94
C THR A 229 9.37 -15.14 -5.77
N THR A 230 8.64 -15.92 -4.97
CA THR A 230 7.24 -15.61 -4.65
C THR A 230 7.14 -14.28 -3.90
N LEU A 231 8.05 -14.05 -2.95
CA LEU A 231 8.11 -12.80 -2.19
C LEU A 231 8.47 -11.61 -3.08
N GLY A 232 9.40 -11.79 -4.03
CA GLY A 232 9.71 -10.79 -5.04
C GLY A 232 8.50 -10.43 -5.89
N SER A 233 7.76 -11.42 -6.39
CA SER A 233 6.50 -11.17 -7.11
C SER A 233 5.47 -10.45 -6.24
N MET A 234 5.40 -10.77 -4.93
CA MET A 234 4.53 -10.06 -3.99
C MET A 234 4.89 -8.57 -3.87
N VAL A 235 6.16 -8.27 -3.66
CA VAL A 235 6.66 -6.91 -3.52
C VAL A 235 6.45 -6.12 -4.82
N VAL A 236 6.85 -6.66 -5.96
CA VAL A 236 6.73 -6.00 -7.27
C VAL A 236 5.27 -5.71 -7.61
N THR A 237 4.40 -6.71 -7.43
CA THR A 237 2.97 -6.56 -7.77
C THR A 237 2.29 -5.58 -6.82
N THR A 238 2.63 -5.62 -5.52
CA THR A 238 2.07 -4.68 -4.53
C THR A 238 2.53 -3.25 -4.79
N GLN A 239 3.83 -3.04 -5.06
CA GLN A 239 4.37 -1.72 -5.38
C GLN A 239 3.67 -1.14 -6.62
N ARG A 240 3.57 -1.91 -7.71
CA ARG A 240 2.87 -1.45 -8.93
C ARG A 240 1.38 -1.20 -8.70
N ALA A 241 0.72 -1.97 -7.83
CA ALA A 241 -0.66 -1.72 -7.46
C ALA A 241 -0.83 -0.38 -6.74
N LEU A 242 0.07 -0.07 -5.80
CA LEU A 242 0.10 1.22 -5.10
C LEU A 242 0.37 2.38 -6.05
N LEU A 243 1.31 2.24 -6.98
CA LEU A 243 1.60 3.28 -7.98
C LEU A 243 0.39 3.56 -8.87
N ARG A 244 -0.30 2.52 -9.37
CA ARG A 244 -1.52 2.71 -10.17
C ARG A 244 -2.63 3.39 -9.37
N ALA A 245 -2.84 2.99 -8.12
CA ALA A 245 -3.82 3.62 -7.25
C ALA A 245 -3.49 5.10 -7.00
N LEU A 246 -2.21 5.41 -6.71
CA LEU A 246 -1.73 6.77 -6.46
C LEU A 246 -1.90 7.69 -7.66
N SER A 247 -1.68 7.19 -8.87
CA SER A 247 -1.82 7.97 -10.12
C SER A 247 -3.24 8.52 -10.32
N SER A 248 -4.26 7.77 -9.91
CA SER A 248 -5.67 8.13 -10.10
C SER A 248 -6.39 8.63 -8.85
N GLU A 249 -5.79 8.51 -7.66
CA GLU A 249 -6.45 8.86 -6.40
C GLU A 249 -6.72 10.37 -6.29
N GLU A 250 -7.92 10.72 -5.84
CA GLU A 250 -8.36 12.11 -5.66
C GLU A 250 -8.49 12.51 -4.19
N ASP A 251 -8.64 11.55 -3.28
CA ASP A 251 -8.77 11.81 -1.85
C ASP A 251 -7.40 12.01 -1.19
N ALA A 252 -7.14 13.20 -0.63
CA ALA A 252 -5.87 13.56 0.01
C ALA A 252 -5.48 12.60 1.14
N THR A 253 -6.45 12.14 1.94
CA THR A 253 -6.20 11.20 3.04
C THR A 253 -5.75 9.85 2.51
N CYS A 254 -6.38 9.38 1.44
CA CYS A 254 -6.00 8.15 0.76
C CYS A 254 -4.62 8.27 0.11
N VAL A 255 -4.32 9.38 -0.57
CA VAL A 255 -2.98 9.69 -1.11
C VAL A 255 -1.93 9.59 -0.02
N ARG A 256 -2.19 10.17 1.16
CA ARG A 256 -1.27 10.11 2.30
C ARG A 256 -1.01 8.67 2.75
N GLU A 257 -2.05 7.85 2.93
CA GLU A 257 -1.86 6.47 3.36
C GLU A 257 -1.19 5.60 2.28
N GLN A 258 -1.46 5.84 0.99
CA GLN A 258 -0.77 5.19 -0.12
C GLN A 258 0.72 5.57 -0.14
N CYS A 259 1.05 6.85 0.05
CA CYS A 259 2.44 7.32 0.16
C CYS A 259 3.18 6.68 1.35
N LYS A 260 2.50 6.48 2.49
CA LYS A 260 3.07 5.74 3.63
C LYS A 260 3.36 4.28 3.26
N ALA A 261 2.44 3.60 2.57
CA ALA A 261 2.64 2.23 2.12
C ALA A 261 3.82 2.11 1.14
N ILE A 262 3.91 3.03 0.17
CA ILE A 262 5.04 3.14 -0.76
C ILE A 262 6.35 3.37 0.02
N SER A 263 6.35 4.28 0.99
CA SER A 263 7.53 4.56 1.82
C SER A 263 7.99 3.34 2.63
N ALA A 264 7.04 2.62 3.23
CA ALA A 264 7.31 1.39 3.99
C ALA A 264 7.94 0.31 3.10
N LEU A 265 7.40 0.13 1.88
CA LEU A 265 7.96 -0.77 0.89
C LEU A 265 9.34 -0.34 0.42
N CYS A 266 9.54 0.94 0.09
CA CYS A 266 10.84 1.46 -0.32
C CYS A 266 11.92 1.22 0.75
N SER A 267 11.54 1.32 2.03
CA SER A 267 12.44 1.06 3.16
C SER A 267 12.73 -0.44 3.38
N ALA A 268 11.86 -1.34 2.92
CA ALA A 268 11.97 -2.78 3.14
C ALA A 268 12.55 -3.54 1.94
N ALA A 269 12.28 -3.08 0.72
CA ALA A 269 12.57 -3.78 -0.52
C ALA A 269 14.06 -3.73 -0.92
N PRO A 270 14.66 -4.86 -1.33
CA PRO A 270 16.01 -4.89 -1.88
C PRO A 270 16.00 -4.54 -3.38
N PHE A 271 15.94 -3.25 -3.75
CA PHE A 271 15.86 -2.85 -5.17
C PHE A 271 17.09 -3.25 -6.00
N ASP A 272 18.20 -3.63 -5.35
CA ASP A 272 19.35 -4.27 -5.98
C ASP A 272 19.04 -5.67 -6.56
N ARG A 273 17.96 -6.32 -6.10
CA ARG A 273 17.54 -7.69 -6.48
C ARG A 273 16.13 -7.75 -7.11
N LEU A 274 15.53 -6.58 -7.34
CA LEU A 274 14.22 -6.43 -7.97
C LEU A 274 14.37 -5.79 -9.36
N PRO A 275 13.32 -5.77 -10.20
CA PRO A 275 13.40 -5.16 -11.51
C PRO A 275 13.81 -3.69 -11.40
N ARG A 276 14.89 -3.29 -12.10
CA ARG A 276 15.44 -1.94 -12.03
C ARG A 276 14.40 -0.86 -12.33
N ALA A 277 13.54 -1.13 -13.31
CA ALA A 277 12.46 -0.24 -13.70
C ALA A 277 11.48 0.10 -12.55
N LEU A 278 11.33 -0.77 -11.55
CA LEU A 278 10.37 -0.59 -10.47
C LEU A 278 10.61 0.70 -9.66
N LEU A 279 11.88 1.01 -9.38
CA LEU A 279 12.23 2.20 -8.62
C LEU A 279 12.07 3.46 -9.48
N THR A 280 12.46 3.39 -10.77
CA THR A 280 12.25 4.46 -11.75
C THR A 280 10.76 4.77 -11.93
N GLU A 281 9.92 3.75 -12.10
CA GLU A 281 8.45 3.84 -12.13
C GLU A 281 7.92 4.54 -10.86
N THR A 282 8.44 4.17 -9.69
CA THR A 282 8.04 4.75 -8.40
C THR A 282 8.33 6.25 -8.35
N ILE A 283 9.56 6.65 -8.69
CA ILE A 283 9.98 8.06 -8.67
C ILE A 283 9.15 8.87 -9.67
N ASN A 284 8.96 8.37 -10.90
CA ASN A 284 8.23 9.06 -11.95
C ASN A 284 6.76 9.26 -11.59
N VAL A 285 6.08 8.24 -11.06
CA VAL A 285 4.67 8.37 -10.65
C VAL A 285 4.50 9.38 -9.52
N ILE A 286 5.39 9.37 -8.52
CA ILE A 286 5.34 10.36 -7.43
C ILE A 286 5.60 11.76 -7.98
N HIS A 287 6.59 11.92 -8.86
CA HIS A 287 6.93 13.20 -9.47
C HIS A 287 5.78 13.79 -10.29
N GLU A 288 5.15 12.99 -11.15
CA GLU A 288 3.98 13.41 -11.91
C GLU A 288 2.81 13.80 -11.01
N ARG A 289 2.64 13.12 -9.86
CA ARG A 289 1.62 13.49 -8.87
C ARG A 289 1.96 14.77 -8.11
N ILE A 290 3.23 15.10 -7.90
CA ILE A 290 3.66 16.39 -7.33
C ILE A 290 3.33 17.53 -8.30
N LYS A 291 3.55 17.34 -9.61
CA LYS A 291 3.23 18.34 -10.65
C LYS A 291 1.72 18.59 -10.77
N LYS A 292 0.91 17.54 -10.63
CA LYS A 292 -0.54 17.63 -10.78
C LYS A 292 -1.14 18.46 -9.64
N SER A 293 -1.66 19.65 -9.98
CA SER A 293 -2.44 20.46 -9.04
C SER A 293 -3.74 19.74 -8.71
N VAL A 294 -3.90 19.32 -7.45
CA VAL A 294 -5.15 18.69 -7.01
C VAL A 294 -6.18 19.79 -6.73
N LYS A 295 -7.44 19.54 -7.13
CA LYS A 295 -8.64 20.34 -6.82
C LYS A 295 -9.03 20.19 -5.34
N GLU A 296 -8.07 20.43 -4.47
CA GLU A 296 -8.17 20.24 -3.03
C GLU A 296 -8.18 21.59 -2.30
N THR A 297 -8.74 21.60 -1.09
CA THR A 297 -8.55 22.71 -0.17
C THR A 297 -7.05 22.91 0.11
N PRO A 298 -6.60 24.12 0.50
CA PRO A 298 -5.19 24.36 0.82
C PRO A 298 -4.63 23.38 1.87
N SER A 299 -5.44 22.97 2.85
CA SER A 299 -5.08 21.98 3.88
C SER A 299 -4.92 20.57 3.33
N GLU A 300 -5.80 20.13 2.45
CA GLU A 300 -5.72 18.81 1.79
C GLU A 300 -4.50 18.74 0.86
N ARG A 301 -4.27 19.83 0.11
CA ARG A 301 -3.09 19.95 -0.76
C ARG A 301 -1.79 19.84 0.04
N ALA A 302 -1.68 20.55 1.16
CA ALA A 302 -0.50 20.47 2.03
C ALA A 302 -0.27 19.05 2.57
N LEU A 303 -1.37 18.37 2.95
CA LEU A 303 -1.33 16.99 3.44
C LEU A 303 -0.89 15.99 2.34
N ALA A 304 -1.44 16.12 1.13
CA ALA A 304 -1.08 15.28 -0.01
C ALA A 304 0.37 15.54 -0.46
N GLN A 305 0.77 16.81 -0.59
CA GLN A 305 2.13 17.19 -0.97
C GLN A 305 3.15 16.69 0.06
N GLY A 306 2.94 16.95 1.36
CA GLY A 306 3.84 16.48 2.40
C GLY A 306 4.06 14.96 2.36
N ALA A 307 3.00 14.20 2.06
CA ALA A 307 3.09 12.76 1.90
C ALA A 307 3.84 12.33 0.63
N LEU A 308 3.59 13.00 -0.51
CA LEU A 308 4.27 12.72 -1.78
C LEU A 308 5.78 13.01 -1.69
N PHE A 309 6.17 14.14 -1.12
CA PHE A 309 7.59 14.46 -0.86
C PHE A 309 8.21 13.44 0.10
N GLY A 310 7.51 13.03 1.17
CA GLY A 310 7.98 11.99 2.08
C GLY A 310 8.19 10.63 1.39
N ALA A 311 7.29 10.25 0.47
CA ALA A 311 7.44 9.05 -0.34
C ALA A 311 8.61 9.15 -1.32
N LEU A 312 8.81 10.33 -1.94
CA LEU A 312 9.95 10.57 -2.83
C LEU A 312 11.27 10.46 -2.07
N ILE A 313 11.38 11.06 -0.87
CA ILE A 313 12.55 10.90 0.01
C ILE A 313 12.82 9.42 0.27
N SER A 314 11.78 8.66 0.63
CA SER A 314 11.91 7.22 0.93
C SER A 314 12.35 6.40 -0.29
N ALA A 315 11.88 6.74 -1.48
CA ALA A 315 12.30 6.10 -2.73
C ALA A 315 13.77 6.43 -3.07
N LEU A 316 14.18 7.68 -2.91
CA LEU A 316 15.56 8.11 -3.15
C LEU A 316 16.55 7.51 -2.12
N SER A 317 16.11 7.31 -0.88
CA SER A 317 16.91 6.67 0.17
C SER A 317 16.90 5.14 0.10
N ALA A 318 16.19 4.53 -0.86
CA ALA A 318 16.06 3.09 -0.93
C ALA A 318 17.40 2.39 -1.26
N ARG A 319 17.60 1.19 -0.70
CA ARG A 319 18.79 0.39 -0.99
C ARG A 319 18.80 -0.01 -2.47
N GLY A 320 19.92 0.21 -3.16
CA GLY A 320 20.06 -0.07 -4.60
C GLY A 320 19.67 1.12 -5.50
N ALA A 321 19.24 2.24 -4.94
CA ALA A 321 18.80 3.40 -5.71
C ALA A 321 19.90 4.08 -6.55
N SER A 322 21.17 4.01 -6.12
CA SER A 322 22.28 4.75 -6.77
C SER A 322 22.41 4.46 -8.27
N GLY A 323 22.21 3.21 -8.71
CA GLY A 323 22.34 2.85 -10.13
C GLY A 323 21.18 3.36 -11.00
N VAL A 324 20.00 3.56 -10.40
CA VAL A 324 18.80 4.10 -11.08
C VAL A 324 18.88 5.62 -11.18
N MET A 325 19.53 6.28 -10.21
CA MET A 325 19.66 7.74 -10.20
C MET A 325 20.50 8.26 -11.36
N ASP A 326 21.56 7.57 -11.78
CA ASP A 326 22.40 8.03 -12.89
C ASP A 326 21.62 8.24 -14.20
N GLU A 327 20.55 7.45 -14.42
CA GLU A 327 19.67 7.52 -15.58
C GLU A 327 18.57 8.59 -15.44
N LEU A 328 18.07 8.81 -14.22
CA LEU A 328 17.01 9.80 -13.92
C LEU A 328 17.50 11.25 -13.92
N LEU A 329 18.81 11.46 -13.79
CA LEU A 329 19.43 12.79 -13.75
C LEU A 329 19.66 13.29 -15.17
N THR A 330 18.58 13.72 -15.82
CA THR A 330 18.63 14.45 -17.09
C THR A 330 18.68 15.96 -16.83
N GLU A 331 19.26 16.73 -17.77
CA GLU A 331 19.41 18.18 -17.66
C GLU A 331 18.11 18.96 -17.94
N ASP A 332 17.01 18.28 -18.27
CA ASP A 332 15.78 18.90 -18.75
C ASP A 332 14.98 19.64 -17.65
N GLU A 333 14.19 20.64 -18.02
CA GLU A 333 13.29 21.38 -17.13
C GLU A 333 12.14 20.50 -16.62
N THR A 334 11.81 19.43 -17.35
CA THR A 334 10.82 18.44 -16.94
C THR A 334 11.35 17.44 -15.91
N SER A 335 12.64 17.51 -15.57
CA SER A 335 13.30 16.60 -14.62
C SER A 335 12.76 16.73 -13.20
N VAL A 336 12.89 15.63 -12.45
CA VAL A 336 12.58 15.57 -11.00
C VAL A 336 13.29 16.71 -10.28
N ILE A 337 14.58 16.91 -10.55
CA ILE A 337 15.40 17.94 -9.89
C ILE A 337 14.87 19.34 -10.15
N ALA A 338 14.58 19.69 -11.41
CA ALA A 338 14.12 21.03 -11.76
C ALA A 338 12.81 21.39 -11.03
N THR A 339 11.89 20.43 -10.97
CA THR A 339 10.64 20.57 -10.22
C THR A 339 10.93 20.80 -8.73
N ILE A 340 11.76 19.97 -8.10
CA ILE A 340 12.06 20.11 -6.67
C ILE A 340 12.77 21.44 -6.34
N ILE A 341 13.66 21.92 -7.21
CA ILE A 341 14.32 23.22 -7.04
C ILE A 341 13.31 24.37 -7.12
N SER A 342 12.36 24.32 -8.07
CA SER A 342 11.28 25.31 -8.16
C SER A 342 10.43 25.35 -6.88
N HIS A 343 10.09 24.18 -6.33
CA HIS A 343 9.42 24.09 -5.03
C HIS A 343 10.27 24.65 -3.88
N ALA A 344 11.59 24.42 -3.86
CA ALA A 344 12.48 24.95 -2.83
C ALA A 344 12.55 26.49 -2.85
N LYS A 345 12.60 27.09 -4.05
CA LYS A 345 12.58 28.55 -4.26
C LYS A 345 11.26 29.21 -3.81
N GLY A 346 10.20 28.43 -3.63
CA GLY A 346 8.90 28.93 -3.21
C GLY A 346 7.96 29.29 -4.35
N ASP A 347 8.23 28.82 -5.58
CA ASP A 347 7.32 28.98 -6.72
C ASP A 347 5.96 28.29 -6.46
N ALA A 348 5.94 27.30 -5.57
CA ALA A 348 4.75 26.63 -5.05
C ALA A 348 4.59 26.86 -3.54
N VAL A 349 3.41 27.32 -3.12
CA VAL A 349 3.10 27.63 -1.72
C VAL A 349 3.10 26.37 -0.86
N GLY A 350 3.80 26.40 0.28
CA GLY A 350 3.65 25.39 1.35
C GLY A 350 4.40 24.07 1.16
N SER A 351 5.44 24.03 0.31
CA SER A 351 6.22 22.80 0.04
C SER A 351 7.75 22.98 0.06
N ARG A 352 8.23 24.13 0.54
CA ARG A 352 9.67 24.48 0.54
C ARG A 352 10.49 23.55 1.44
N CYS A 353 10.02 23.34 2.68
CA CYS A 353 10.70 22.47 3.66
C CYS A 353 10.83 21.03 3.14
N GLU A 354 9.76 20.53 2.54
CA GLU A 354 9.67 19.20 1.96
C GLU A 354 10.61 19.04 0.76
N ALA A 355 10.69 20.08 -0.09
CA ALA A 355 11.64 20.12 -1.20
C ALA A 355 13.09 20.08 -0.73
N PHE A 356 13.46 20.84 0.32
CA PHE A 356 14.78 20.72 0.94
C PHE A 356 15.06 19.31 1.47
N GLY A 357 14.05 18.63 2.04
CA GLY A 357 14.16 17.23 2.45
C GLY A 357 14.51 16.29 1.30
N VAL A 358 13.89 16.48 0.12
CA VAL A 358 14.21 15.71 -1.10
C VAL A 358 15.63 16.03 -1.60
N LEU A 359 16.00 17.31 -1.70
CA LEU A 359 17.35 17.71 -2.10
C LEU A 359 18.42 17.12 -1.17
N ARG A 360 18.11 17.02 0.12
CA ARG A 360 19.00 16.39 1.11
C ARG A 360 19.17 14.90 0.84
N ALA A 361 18.11 14.20 0.47
CA ALA A 361 18.21 12.79 0.08
C ALA A 361 19.11 12.59 -1.16
N PHE A 362 19.07 13.51 -2.13
CA PHE A 362 20.01 13.52 -3.26
C PHE A 362 21.46 13.69 -2.80
N VAL A 363 21.73 14.67 -1.93
CA VAL A 363 23.09 14.95 -1.43
C VAL A 363 23.65 13.78 -0.64
N VAL A 364 22.87 13.21 0.28
CA VAL A 364 23.33 12.17 1.21
C VAL A 364 23.49 10.82 0.54
N HIS A 365 22.59 10.44 -0.37
CA HIS A 365 22.57 9.09 -0.93
C HIS A 365 23.16 8.98 -2.34
N HIS A 366 23.29 10.10 -3.07
CA HIS A 366 23.63 10.10 -4.49
C HIS A 366 24.73 11.11 -4.81
N VAL A 367 25.96 10.86 -4.34
CA VAL A 367 27.10 11.78 -4.50
C VAL A 367 27.38 12.12 -5.97
N VAL A 368 27.28 11.15 -6.88
CA VAL A 368 27.47 11.38 -8.33
C VAL A 368 26.39 12.32 -8.87
N ALA A 369 25.14 12.18 -8.41
CA ALA A 369 24.07 13.09 -8.75
C ALA A 369 24.32 14.51 -8.26
N MET A 370 24.81 14.62 -7.03
CA MET A 370 25.13 15.89 -6.39
C MET A 370 26.14 16.69 -7.22
N THR A 371 27.19 16.04 -7.75
CA THR A 371 28.19 16.77 -8.55
C THR A 371 27.60 17.42 -9.79
N LYS A 372 26.67 16.75 -10.49
CA LYS A 372 25.92 17.31 -11.63
C LYS A 372 25.01 18.47 -11.21
N MET A 373 24.41 18.39 -10.02
CA MET A 373 23.47 19.39 -9.50
C MET A 373 24.13 20.57 -8.77
N ARG A 374 25.44 20.50 -8.50
CA ARG A 374 26.17 21.41 -7.62
C ARG A 374 25.98 22.89 -7.98
N GLY A 375 26.01 23.20 -9.27
CA GLY A 375 25.79 24.57 -9.76
C GLY A 375 24.40 25.10 -9.40
N ARG A 376 23.35 24.28 -9.57
CA ARG A 376 21.95 24.67 -9.31
C ARG A 376 21.68 24.82 -7.81
N LEU A 377 22.27 23.95 -6.99
CA LEU A 377 22.12 23.99 -5.52
C LEU A 377 22.76 25.22 -4.89
N ARG A 378 23.88 25.73 -5.44
CA ARG A 378 24.55 26.94 -4.91
C ARG A 378 23.66 28.18 -4.90
N TYR A 379 22.70 28.26 -5.81
CA TYR A 379 21.75 29.39 -5.87
C TYR A 379 20.71 29.37 -4.75
N LEU A 380 20.63 28.29 -3.95
CA LEU A 380 19.69 28.19 -2.83
C LEU A 380 20.27 28.69 -1.49
N PHE A 381 21.59 28.82 -1.34
CA PHE A 381 22.24 28.94 -0.01
C PHE A 381 22.72 30.32 0.48
N PRO A 382 22.74 31.43 -0.28
CA PRO A 382 23.09 32.73 0.32
C PRO A 382 21.90 33.50 0.91
N ASP A 383 20.71 33.42 0.29
CA ASP A 383 19.60 34.34 0.62
C ASP A 383 18.60 33.75 1.63
N GLU A 384 18.31 32.45 1.59
CA GLU A 384 17.25 31.84 2.42
C GLU A 384 17.73 31.43 3.83
N VAL A 385 19.02 31.14 4.00
CA VAL A 385 19.63 30.83 5.32
C VAL A 385 19.78 32.09 6.17
N CYS A 386 19.88 33.26 5.51
CA CYS A 386 20.17 34.55 6.13
C CYS A 386 18.98 35.54 6.09
N ALA A 387 17.84 35.17 5.51
CA ALA A 387 16.68 36.05 5.41
C ALA A 387 15.96 36.17 6.77
N SER A 388 15.94 37.39 7.32
CA SER A 388 15.28 37.73 8.59
C SER A 388 13.74 37.53 8.59
N GLU A 389 13.12 37.36 7.42
CA GLU A 389 11.65 37.20 7.27
C GLU A 389 11.23 35.76 6.91
N ALA A 390 12.17 34.82 6.81
CA ALA A 390 11.87 33.44 6.46
C ALA A 390 11.36 32.64 7.68
N ASP A 391 10.43 31.72 7.44
CA ASP A 391 9.92 30.76 8.44
C ASP A 391 11.10 29.95 9.03
N ASP A 392 11.20 29.90 10.36
CA ASP A 392 12.21 29.15 11.12
C ASP A 392 12.38 27.71 10.60
N ARG A 393 11.30 27.07 10.16
CA ARG A 393 11.33 25.71 9.61
C ARG A 393 12.08 25.63 8.29
N VAL A 394 11.89 26.63 7.43
CA VAL A 394 12.56 26.72 6.13
C VAL A 394 14.06 26.97 6.36
N CYS A 395 14.41 27.90 7.25
CA CYS A 395 15.79 28.18 7.64
C CYS A 395 16.50 26.94 8.21
N GLN A 396 15.82 26.17 9.07
CA GLN A 396 16.38 24.92 9.59
C GLN A 396 16.56 23.85 8.51
N ALA A 397 15.60 23.72 7.58
CA ALA A 397 15.68 22.75 6.49
C ALA A 397 16.80 23.10 5.50
N SER A 398 16.92 24.38 5.13
CA SER A 398 17.97 24.88 4.24
C SER A 398 19.37 24.76 4.88
N ALA A 399 19.51 25.10 6.17
CA ALA A 399 20.77 24.96 6.90
C ALA A 399 21.24 23.50 7.01
N ARG A 400 20.32 22.55 7.24
CA ARG A 400 20.63 21.11 7.24
C ARG A 400 21.11 20.65 5.88
N LEU A 401 20.43 21.06 4.80
CA LEU A 401 20.85 20.74 3.45
C LEU A 401 22.24 21.34 3.15
N PHE A 402 22.48 22.58 3.53
CA PHE A 402 23.78 23.24 3.33
C PHE A 402 24.91 22.51 4.05
N THR A 403 24.67 22.09 5.29
CA THR A 403 25.64 21.33 6.09
C THR A 403 26.00 20.01 5.41
N ASP A 404 24.99 19.25 4.96
CA ASP A 404 25.22 17.99 4.25
C ASP A 404 25.90 18.23 2.89
N PHE A 405 25.57 19.33 2.20
CA PHE A 405 26.18 19.73 0.93
C PHE A 405 27.65 20.13 1.06
N LEU A 406 28.05 20.72 2.19
CA LEU A 406 29.46 21.02 2.48
C LEU A 406 30.24 19.77 2.90
N GLY A 407 29.56 18.80 3.52
CA GLY A 407 30.17 17.55 3.98
C GLY A 407 30.37 16.50 2.89
N ALA A 408 29.58 16.56 1.82
CA ALA A 408 29.68 15.71 0.62
C ALA A 408 30.62 16.31 -0.43
#